data_AF-A0A1S8KQD8-F1
#
_entry.id   AF-A0A1S8KQD8-F1
#
_cell.length_a   1.000
_cell.length_b   1.000
_cell.length_c   1.000
_cell.angle_alpha   90.00
_cell.angle_beta   90.00
_cell.angle_gamma   90.00
#
_symmetry.space_group_name_H-M   'P 1'
#
loop_
_entity.id
_entity.type
_entity.pdbx_description
1 polymer ?
#
loop_
_entity_poly.entity_id
_entity_poly.type
_entity_poly.pdbx_seq_one_letter_code
_entity_poly.pdbx_strand_id
1 'polypeptide(L)' 'MKKRIVFHYKSGQNPNRSKTDIAGIVNKAGNVLGMMPHPERAVEEVLGFTDGLKVFQSLIESLEDRK' A
#
# COMPACT_ATOMS: atom_id res chain seq x y z
N MET A 1 -0.76 -3.34 21.00
CA MET A 1 -0.55 -4.23 19.83
C MET A 1 -0.31 -3.37 18.60
N LYS A 2 0.74 -3.60 17.79
CA LYS A 2 0.96 -2.82 16.56
C LYS A 2 -0.21 -3.03 15.60
N LYS A 3 -0.78 -1.93 15.10
CA LYS A 3 -1.88 -1.93 14.11
C LYS A 3 -1.34 -2.51 12.80
N ARG A 4 -1.87 -3.66 12.36
CA ARG A 4 -1.39 -4.40 11.17
C ARG A 4 -2.10 -4.01 9.87
N ILE A 5 -3.12 -3.16 9.94
CA ILE A 5 -3.86 -2.67 8.79
C ILE A 5 -3.21 -1.36 8.37
N VAL A 6 -2.71 -1.29 7.13
CA VAL A 6 -1.98 -0.11 6.61
C VAL A 6 -2.77 0.64 5.55
N PHE A 7 -3.65 -0.04 4.81
CA PHE A 7 -4.52 0.60 3.82
C PHE A 7 -5.98 0.25 4.06
N HIS A 8 -6.82 1.26 3.88
CA HIS A 8 -8.26 1.13 3.77
C HIS A 8 -8.68 1.70 2.42
N TYR A 9 -9.67 1.10 1.78
CA TYR A 9 -10.41 1.76 0.72
C TYR A 9 -11.12 2.99 1.30
N LYS A 10 -11.31 3.99 0.45
CA LYS A 10 -12.12 5.15 0.80
C LYS A 10 -13.57 4.70 1.06
N SER A 11 -14.22 5.30 2.05
CA SER A 11 -15.62 4.99 2.40
C SER A 11 -16.52 5.00 1.17
N GLY A 12 -17.31 3.95 0.98
CA GLY A 12 -18.19 3.76 -0.17
C GLY A 12 -17.51 3.37 -1.49
N GLN A 13 -16.18 3.21 -1.51
CA GLN A 13 -15.41 2.86 -2.71
C GLN A 13 -14.74 1.47 -2.62
N ASN A 14 -15.16 0.64 -1.68
CA ASN A 14 -14.62 -0.70 -1.51
C ASN A 14 -15.11 -1.63 -2.64
N PRO A 15 -14.25 -2.02 -3.60
CA PRO A 15 -14.68 -2.74 -4.80
C PRO A 15 -14.96 -4.22 -4.52
N ASN A 16 -14.42 -4.77 -3.44
CA ASN A 16 -14.48 -6.20 -3.13
C ASN A 16 -15.23 -6.49 -1.82
N ARG A 17 -15.84 -5.46 -1.22
CA ARG A 17 -16.61 -5.55 0.03
C ARG A 17 -15.84 -6.18 1.18
N SER A 18 -14.52 -5.96 1.22
CA SER A 18 -13.70 -6.37 2.36
C SER A 18 -14.22 -5.79 3.68
N LYS A 19 -14.09 -6.56 4.77
CA LYS A 19 -14.53 -6.11 6.09
C LYS A 19 -13.74 -4.87 6.51
N THR A 20 -14.45 -3.86 7.02
CA THR A 20 -13.86 -2.58 7.47
C THR A 20 -13.05 -1.90 6.37
N ASP A 21 -13.38 -2.12 5.09
CA ASP A 21 -12.68 -1.52 3.96
C ASP A 21 -11.18 -1.82 3.88
N ILE A 22 -10.70 -2.89 4.50
CA ILE A 22 -9.27 -3.23 4.51
C ILE A 22 -8.77 -3.51 3.08
N ALA A 23 -7.71 -2.80 2.67
CA ALA A 23 -7.08 -2.92 1.37
C ALA A 23 -5.63 -3.45 1.44
N GLY A 24 -4.99 -3.37 2.61
CA GLY A 24 -3.64 -3.87 2.80
C GLY A 24 -3.25 -4.07 4.26
N ILE A 25 -2.45 -5.10 4.52
CA ILE A 25 -1.98 -5.50 5.84
C ILE A 25 -0.48 -5.82 5.84
N VAL A 26 0.14 -5.73 7.01
CA VAL A 26 1.53 -6.16 7.23
C VAL A 26 1.62 -7.35 8.18
N ASN A 27 2.69 -8.13 8.04
CA ASN A 27 3.02 -9.21 8.98
C ASN A 27 3.40 -8.66 10.38
N LYS A 28 3.58 -9.54 11.36
CA LYS A 28 3.92 -9.14 12.74
C LYS A 28 5.26 -8.39 12.83
N ALA A 29 6.23 -8.78 12.01
CA ALA A 29 7.55 -8.14 11.95
C ALA A 29 7.55 -6.78 11.23
N GLY A 30 6.48 -6.45 10.48
CA GLY A 30 6.34 -5.21 9.73
C GLY A 30 7.20 -5.14 8.46
N ASN A 31 7.77 -6.25 8.00
CA ASN A 31 8.67 -6.30 6.83
C ASN A 31 8.06 -6.98 5.60
N VAL A 32 6.82 -7.46 5.69
CA VAL A 32 6.06 -8.00 4.55
C VAL A 32 4.71 -7.33 4.51
N LEU A 33 4.39 -6.72 3.37
CA LEU A 33 3.13 -6.04 3.07
C LEU A 33 2.37 -6.83 2.00
N GLY A 34 1.13 -7.22 2.33
CA GLY A 34 0.17 -7.74 1.35
C GLY A 34 -0.93 -6.71 1.11
N MET A 35 -1.25 -6.43 -0.15
CA MET A 35 -2.30 -5.48 -0.51
C MET A 35 -3.06 -5.95 -1.77
N MET A 36 -4.31 -5.49 -1.91
CA MET A 36 -5.13 -5.72 -3.10
C MET A 36 -4.97 -4.65 -4.20
N PRO A 37 -4.79 -3.35 -3.87
CA PRO A 37 -4.46 -2.35 -4.89
C PRO A 37 -3.18 -2.68 -5.63
N HIS A 38 -3.08 -2.23 -6.88
CA HIS A 38 -1.93 -2.44 -7.76
C HIS A 38 -1.13 -1.12 -7.92
N PRO A 39 -0.30 -0.73 -6.93
CA PRO A 39 0.45 0.53 -7.00
C PRO A 39 1.41 0.56 -8.19
N GLU A 40 1.88 -0.58 -8.67
CA GLU A 40 2.74 -0.69 -9.86
C GLU A 40 2.07 -0.20 -11.14
N ARG A 41 0.73 -0.21 -11.21
CA ARG A 41 -0.02 0.32 -12.37
C ARG A 41 -0.25 1.82 -12.32
N ALA A 42 0.14 2.46 -11.22
CA ALA A 42 -0.05 3.88 -10.98
C ALA A 42 1.30 4.60 -10.80
N VAL A 43 2.30 4.26 -11.62
CA VAL A 43 3.65 4.83 -11.56
C VAL A 43 4.06 5.62 -12.80
N GLU A 44 3.23 5.63 -13.84
CA GLU A 44 3.54 6.20 -15.14
C GLU A 44 2.53 7.28 -15.52
N GLU A 45 3.02 8.46 -15.88
CA GLU A 45 2.18 9.57 -16.31
C GLU A 45 1.34 9.23 -17.55
N VAL A 46 1.87 8.39 -18.45
CA VAL A 46 1.15 7.91 -19.65
C VAL A 46 -0.11 7.11 -19.32
N LEU A 47 -0.16 6.47 -18.15
CA LEU A 47 -1.34 5.74 -17.64
C LEU A 47 -2.29 6.64 -16.85
N GLY A 48 -1.96 7.93 -16.68
CA GLY A 48 -2.77 8.93 -15.99
C GLY A 48 -2.63 8.94 -14.47
N PHE A 49 -1.75 8.12 -13.89
CA PHE A 49 -1.59 8.00 -12.44
C PHE A 49 -0.12 7.81 -12.05
N THR A 50 0.33 8.54 -11.02
CA THR A 50 1.71 8.44 -10.49
C THR A 50 1.77 8.24 -8.97
N ASP A 51 0.62 8.17 -8.29
CA ASP A 51 0.56 8.04 -6.83
C ASP A 51 1.17 6.74 -6.29
N GLY A 52 1.24 5.70 -7.11
CA GLY A 52 1.88 4.43 -6.77
C GLY A 52 3.38 4.54 -6.53
N LEU A 53 4.04 5.57 -7.08
CA LEU A 53 5.48 5.81 -6.88
C LEU A 53 5.85 5.93 -5.40
N LYS A 54 4.97 6.53 -4.58
CA LYS A 54 5.20 6.74 -3.15
C LYS A 54 5.45 5.42 -2.40
N VAL A 55 4.78 4.34 -2.82
CA VAL A 55 4.99 3.00 -2.24
C VAL A 55 6.43 2.54 -2.48
N PHE A 56 6.92 2.64 -3.73
CA PHE A 56 8.27 2.21 -4.08
C PHE A 56 9.36 3.14 -3.53
N GLN A 57 9.12 4.44 -3.51
CA GLN A 57 10.03 5.41 -2.88
C GLN A 57 10.24 5.09 -1.40
N SER A 58 9.16 4.81 -0.65
CA SER A 58 9.29 4.41 0.76
C SER A 58 10.09 3.12 0.99
N LEU A 59 10.11 2.20 0.01
CA LEU A 59 10.95 0.99 0.10
C LEU A 59 12.42 1.35 -0.04
N ILE A 60 12.77 2.25 -0.96
CA ILE A 60 14.14 2.73 -1.16
C ILE A 60 14.61 3.46 0.10
N GLU A 61 13.83 4.41 0.60
CA GLU A 61 14.11 5.14 1.85
C GLU A 61 14.35 4.17 3.02
N SER A 62 13.48 3.15 3.17
CA SER A 62 13.66 2.15 4.23
C SER A 62 14.93 1.30 4.08
N LEU A 63 15.46 1.12 2.87
CA LEU A 63 16.72 0.43 2.64
C LEU A 63 17.93 1.34 2.91
N GLU A 64 17.81 2.63 2.62
CA GLU A 64 18.84 3.63 2.89
C GLU A 64 19.01 3.87 4.39
N ASP A 65 17.90 3.98 5.14
CA ASP A 65 17.91 4.17 6.60
C ASP A 65 18.50 2.98 7.37
N ARG A 66 18.67 1.82 6.72
CA ARG A 66 19.26 0.61 7.31
C ARG A 66 20.77 0.52 7.11
N LYS A 67 21.37 1.43 6.34
CA LYS A 67 22.83 1.56 6.21
C LYS A 67 23.41 2.20 7.47
#